data_AF-A0A9P5ZC91-F1
#
_entry.id   AF-A0A9P5ZC91-F1
#
_cell.length_a   1.000
_cell.length_b   1.000
_cell.length_c   1.000
_cell.angle_alpha   90.00
_cell.angle_beta   90.00
_cell.angle_gamma   90.00
#
_symmetry.space_group_name_H-M   'P 1'
#
loop_
_entity.id
_entity.type
_entity.pdbx_description
1 polymer ?
#
loop_
_entity_poly.entity_id
_entity_poly.type
_entity_poly.pdbx_seq_one_letter_code
_entity_poly.pdbx_strand_id
1 'polypeptide(L)'
;MANVTNGCPEGLSSNPDISGPGVRIALYLQSLLSVLLVRFSPRDAPGAYWSMTSTAFSLIISSIVTSVQNQITLLDAIVVVYVTLLPVLASAFGLSEIMTPALRKNSTRAMHSPLLIIANWVRSALTYSFAMYVWISAPTLGSGTPACNAATKLIFFGASLPALGSGRWLSLAIWSLATLLFLKRTLQGSTTIFYATRALFSTIASQKLLKPKRDPKREVRRETVTRKDFGTGEVSRTSRLYRPRQNFHELFKGLTSQILGWAPTGTGAWYRAYGKTILITFLAAWAIIMTELELLLNHVNVNKQWGFGQILPLLLTISPLFSLWESILARRSAGPYNKPRKLRFTISKGRGLQRPHCELDPYSREQIEQMKLKEDDIKRMRAPSPFAVVTINEEETFTTFEEYDTHDPDWNDQFDVEINDLATIAIRVFDRKCIDRDWPAFIGFTTIHPFTVMSNTQVESAEDSTPSGEVKLENIPLVRDDTTTSDTTISLTLSLDTSEEPTLLFVPPHAGHARETRVERRVALVKFGNKKTGRKKETVTHIYQMSNLV
;
A
#
# COMPACT_ATOMS: atom_id res chain seq x y z
N MET A 1 32.73 -7.01 51.20
CA MET A 1 31.51 -6.30 51.65
C MET A 1 30.88 -5.70 50.40
N ALA A 2 29.74 -6.23 49.94
CA ALA A 2 29.05 -5.70 48.77
C ALA A 2 28.42 -4.35 49.14
N ASN A 3 28.70 -3.30 48.36
CA ASN A 3 28.14 -1.97 48.59
C ASN A 3 26.65 -1.99 48.24
N VAL A 4 25.80 -1.97 49.27
CA VAL A 4 24.35 -1.83 49.14
C VAL A 4 24.03 -0.35 48.99
N THR A 5 23.79 0.11 47.78
CA THR A 5 23.15 1.41 47.55
C THR A 5 21.64 1.22 47.54
N ASN A 6 20.93 1.79 48.52
CA ASN A 6 19.46 1.79 48.62
C ASN A 6 18.80 0.39 48.69
N GLY A 7 19.37 -0.56 49.43
CA GLY A 7 18.74 -1.86 49.67
C GLY A 7 18.78 -2.84 48.49
N CYS A 8 19.46 -2.48 47.40
CA CYS A 8 19.68 -3.35 46.23
C CYS A 8 21.16 -3.74 46.14
N PRO A 9 21.49 -5.04 46.09
CA PRO A 9 22.85 -5.48 45.84
C PRO A 9 23.24 -5.13 44.39
N GLU A 10 24.22 -4.25 44.22
CA GLU A 10 24.96 -3.99 42.96
C GLU A 10 24.13 -3.60 41.71
N GLY A 11 23.37 -2.49 41.80
CA GLY A 11 22.72 -1.89 40.64
C GLY A 11 21.59 -2.73 40.04
N LEU A 12 20.86 -2.18 39.07
CA LEU A 12 19.83 -2.94 38.35
C LEU A 12 20.51 -3.84 37.32
N SER A 13 20.34 -5.16 37.44
CA SER A 13 20.81 -6.13 36.45
C SER A 13 19.89 -6.11 35.23
N SER A 14 20.48 -6.20 34.04
CA SER A 14 19.77 -6.17 32.75
C SER A 14 20.04 -7.47 32.00
N ASN A 15 18.99 -8.05 31.42
CA ASN A 15 19.12 -9.22 30.56
C ASN A 15 19.64 -8.80 29.17
N PRO A 16 20.87 -9.21 28.78
CA PRO A 16 21.48 -8.78 27.52
C PRO A 16 20.71 -9.26 26.28
N ASP A 17 19.92 -10.33 26.36
CA ASP A 17 19.12 -10.81 25.23
C ASP A 17 17.76 -10.10 25.09
N ILE A 18 17.37 -9.25 26.05
CA ILE A 18 16.10 -8.51 26.04
C ILE A 18 16.35 -7.01 25.85
N SER A 19 17.13 -6.40 26.76
CA SER A 19 17.41 -4.96 26.77
C SER A 19 18.84 -4.64 26.31
N GLY A 20 19.58 -5.64 25.83
CA GLY A 20 20.95 -5.47 25.36
C GLY A 20 21.07 -4.52 24.17
N PRO A 21 22.27 -3.95 23.99
CA PRO A 21 22.52 -2.96 22.95
C PRO A 21 22.24 -3.51 21.54
N GLY A 22 22.53 -4.78 21.26
CA GLY A 22 22.28 -5.35 19.94
C GLY A 22 20.79 -5.37 19.54
N VAL A 23 19.91 -5.74 20.46
CA VAL A 23 18.44 -5.73 20.24
C VAL A 23 17.95 -4.30 19.98
N ARG A 24 18.40 -3.34 20.79
CA ARG A 24 18.01 -1.92 20.67
C ARG A 24 18.48 -1.32 19.35
N ILE A 25 19.77 -1.46 19.02
CA ILE A 25 20.35 -0.97 17.76
C ILE A 25 19.62 -1.59 16.57
N ALA A 26 19.32 -2.89 16.61
CA ALA A 26 18.58 -3.56 15.53
C ALA A 26 17.20 -2.94 15.33
N LEU A 27 16.41 -2.77 16.40
CA LEU A 27 15.06 -2.18 16.29
C LEU A 27 15.09 -0.70 15.88
N TYR A 28 16.09 0.07 16.31
CA TYR A 28 16.29 1.45 15.87
C TYR A 28 16.57 1.49 14.37
N LEU A 29 17.50 0.67 13.90
CA LEU A 29 17.92 0.62 12.50
C LEU A 29 16.80 0.06 11.60
N GLN A 30 16.14 -1.02 11.99
CA GLN A 30 15.00 -1.60 11.27
C GLN A 30 13.85 -0.61 11.12
N SER A 31 13.52 0.14 12.19
CA SER A 31 12.47 1.16 12.15
C SER A 31 12.82 2.30 11.20
N LEU A 32 14.08 2.77 11.23
CA LEU A 32 14.58 3.79 10.32
C LEU A 32 14.58 3.31 8.86
N LEU A 33 15.15 2.13 8.60
CA LEU A 33 15.23 1.54 7.26
C LEU A 33 13.84 1.30 6.67
N SER A 34 12.87 0.84 7.46
CA SER A 34 11.48 0.65 7.02
C SER A 34 10.86 1.98 6.55
N VAL A 35 11.05 3.05 7.32
CA VAL A 35 10.57 4.40 6.97
C VAL A 35 11.26 4.92 5.70
N LEU A 36 12.58 4.73 5.57
CA LEU A 36 13.34 5.16 4.39
C LEU A 36 12.94 4.36 3.14
N LEU A 37 12.78 3.04 3.25
CA LEU A 37 12.39 2.18 2.13
C LEU A 37 10.99 2.52 1.62
N VAL A 38 10.01 2.77 2.49
CA VAL A 38 8.69 3.25 2.03
C VAL A 38 8.80 4.51 1.16
N ARG A 39 9.77 5.39 1.46
CA ARG A 39 9.95 6.63 0.72
C ARG A 39 10.74 6.45 -0.58
N PHE A 40 11.79 5.64 -0.54
CA PHE A 40 12.75 5.49 -1.65
C PHE A 40 12.48 4.29 -2.55
N SER A 41 12.06 3.17 -1.98
CA SER A 41 11.66 1.96 -2.73
C SER A 41 10.42 1.30 -2.10
N PRO A 42 9.20 1.80 -2.42
CA PRO A 42 7.96 1.23 -1.90
C PRO A 42 7.78 -0.27 -2.21
N ARG A 43 8.43 -0.76 -3.28
CA ARG A 43 8.40 -2.16 -3.72
C ARG A 43 9.15 -3.08 -2.76
N ASP A 44 10.28 -2.63 -2.22
CA ASP A 44 11.14 -3.43 -1.33
C ASP A 44 10.79 -3.23 0.16
N ALA A 45 9.99 -2.21 0.47
CA ALA A 45 9.53 -1.91 1.83
C ALA A 45 8.85 -3.08 2.57
N PRO A 46 8.04 -3.96 1.95
CA PRO A 46 7.40 -5.08 2.65
C PRO A 46 8.41 -6.04 3.32
N GLY A 47 9.58 -6.27 2.71
CA GLY A 47 10.63 -7.11 3.31
C GLY A 47 11.18 -6.50 4.60
N ALA A 48 11.42 -5.19 4.60
CA ALA A 48 11.82 -4.45 5.80
C ALA A 48 10.76 -4.51 6.91
N TYR A 49 9.49 -4.36 6.54
CA TYR A 49 8.39 -4.49 7.48
C TYR A 49 8.31 -5.87 8.12
N TRP A 50 8.53 -6.93 7.36
CA TRP A 50 8.56 -8.29 7.89
C TRP A 50 9.70 -8.48 8.87
N SER A 51 10.92 -8.05 8.51
CA SER A 51 12.09 -8.10 9.39
C SER A 51 11.82 -7.39 10.72
N MET A 52 11.39 -6.14 10.67
CA MET A 52 11.06 -5.34 11.85
C MET A 52 9.91 -5.95 12.69
N THR A 53 8.85 -6.42 12.03
CA THR A 53 7.67 -6.98 12.69
C THR A 53 8.02 -8.28 13.41
N SER A 54 8.81 -9.16 12.77
CA SER A 54 9.27 -10.41 13.36
C SER A 54 10.19 -10.18 14.56
N THR A 55 11.14 -9.24 14.48
CA THR A 55 12.01 -8.89 15.62
C THR A 55 11.19 -8.36 16.80
N ALA A 56 10.26 -7.44 16.54
CA ALA A 56 9.40 -6.90 17.59
C ALA A 56 8.46 -7.95 18.20
N PHE A 57 7.90 -8.86 17.39
CA PHE A 57 7.11 -9.99 17.90
C PHE A 57 7.93 -10.90 18.80
N SER A 58 9.12 -11.30 18.34
CA SER A 58 10.01 -12.16 19.10
C SER A 58 10.35 -11.51 20.44
N LEU A 59 10.69 -10.22 20.45
CA LEU A 59 11.00 -9.50 21.69
C LEU A 59 9.82 -9.46 22.66
N ILE A 60 8.61 -9.14 22.17
CA ILE A 60 7.41 -9.06 23.02
C ILE A 60 7.05 -10.45 23.59
N ILE A 61 7.09 -11.49 22.76
CA ILE A 61 6.80 -12.87 23.21
C ILE A 61 7.84 -13.31 24.25
N SER A 62 9.13 -13.11 23.98
CA SER A 62 10.20 -13.43 24.94
C SER A 62 10.02 -12.67 26.26
N SER A 63 9.62 -11.40 26.20
CA SER A 63 9.38 -10.57 27.38
C SER A 63 8.15 -11.03 28.18
N ILE A 64 7.08 -11.45 27.50
CA ILE A 64 5.89 -12.02 28.16
C ILE A 64 6.25 -13.34 28.86
N VAL A 65 6.95 -14.24 28.17
CA VAL A 65 7.33 -15.56 28.73
C VAL A 65 8.26 -15.39 29.94
N THR A 66 9.29 -14.55 29.82
CA THR A 66 10.23 -14.29 30.93
C THR A 66 9.58 -13.52 32.08
N SER A 67 8.56 -12.69 31.79
CA SER A 67 7.74 -12.06 32.83
C SER A 67 6.92 -13.07 33.61
N VAL A 68 6.28 -14.03 32.95
CA VAL A 68 5.51 -15.10 33.63
C VAL A 68 6.42 -15.97 34.49
N GLN A 69 7.68 -16.16 34.07
CA GLN A 69 8.69 -16.88 34.82
C GLN A 69 9.32 -16.06 35.97
N ASN A 70 8.91 -14.80 36.16
CA ASN A 70 9.50 -13.86 37.11
C ASN A 70 11.02 -13.71 36.94
N GLN A 71 11.52 -13.72 35.69
CA GLN A 71 12.95 -13.59 35.37
C GLN A 71 13.31 -12.22 34.79
N ILE A 72 12.32 -11.47 34.29
CA ILE A 72 12.53 -10.11 33.75
C ILE A 72 12.57 -9.08 34.89
N THR A 73 13.41 -8.06 34.77
CA THR A 73 13.39 -6.91 35.69
C THR A 73 12.36 -5.87 35.24
N LEU A 74 11.90 -5.01 36.17
CA LEU A 74 10.99 -3.91 35.83
C LEU A 74 11.61 -2.98 34.77
N LEU A 75 12.92 -2.70 34.88
CA LEU A 75 13.62 -1.86 33.91
C LEU A 75 13.68 -2.49 32.51
N ASP A 76 13.99 -3.78 32.42
CA ASP A 76 14.02 -4.49 31.13
C ASP A 76 12.63 -4.47 30.46
N ALA A 77 11.57 -4.68 31.26
CA ALA A 77 10.21 -4.63 30.76
C ALA A 77 9.82 -3.22 30.25
N ILE A 78 10.22 -2.16 30.96
CA ILE A 78 9.99 -0.78 30.53
C ILE A 78 10.75 -0.48 29.22
N VAL A 79 12.01 -0.88 29.12
CA VAL A 79 12.82 -0.71 27.89
C VAL A 79 12.17 -1.41 26.70
N VAL A 80 11.69 -2.65 26.87
CA VAL A 80 10.98 -3.35 25.80
C VAL A 80 9.75 -2.58 25.33
N VAL A 81 8.95 -2.04 26.26
CA VAL A 81 7.76 -1.25 25.95
C VAL A 81 8.11 -0.01 25.11
N TYR A 82 9.19 0.69 25.43
CA TYR A 82 9.63 1.87 24.67
C TYR A 82 10.25 1.51 23.32
N VAL A 83 11.10 0.49 23.25
CA VAL A 83 11.76 0.11 22.00
C VAL A 83 10.74 -0.46 21.00
N THR A 84 9.73 -1.19 21.46
CA THR A 84 8.66 -1.74 20.60
C THR A 84 7.66 -0.68 20.12
N LEU A 85 7.65 0.53 20.71
CA LEU A 85 6.92 1.68 20.20
C LEU A 85 7.43 2.14 18.83
N LEU A 86 8.74 2.00 18.56
CA LEU A 86 9.35 2.42 17.29
C LEU A 86 8.75 1.67 16.08
N PRO A 87 8.66 0.32 16.08
CA PRO A 87 7.92 -0.41 15.06
C PRO A 87 6.44 -0.03 14.95
N VAL A 88 5.77 0.38 16.04
CA VAL A 88 4.38 0.87 15.97
C VAL A 88 4.32 2.19 15.19
N LEU A 89 5.23 3.12 15.48
CA LEU A 89 5.34 4.41 14.78
C LEU A 89 5.71 4.23 13.30
N ALA A 90 6.69 3.35 13.01
CA ALA A 90 7.14 3.05 11.65
C ALA A 90 6.02 2.40 10.80
N SER A 91 5.23 1.48 11.37
CA SER A 91 4.06 0.90 10.68
C SER A 91 2.95 1.93 10.49
N ALA A 92 2.71 2.81 11.47
CA ALA A 92 1.74 3.89 11.32
C ALA A 92 2.13 4.86 10.18
N PHE A 93 3.42 5.19 10.06
CA PHE A 93 3.94 6.00 8.96
C PHE A 93 3.77 5.32 7.61
N GLY A 94 4.30 4.10 7.45
CA GLY A 94 4.29 3.43 6.15
C GLY A 94 2.89 3.21 5.62
N LEU A 95 1.98 2.80 6.50
CA LEU A 95 0.58 2.68 6.13
C LEU A 95 -0.03 4.03 5.70
N SER A 96 0.36 5.13 6.35
CA SER A 96 -0.11 6.46 5.99
C SER A 96 0.46 7.00 4.68
N GLU A 97 1.72 6.69 4.34
CA GLU A 97 2.38 7.13 3.10
C GLU A 97 1.96 6.31 1.88
N ILE A 98 1.86 5.00 2.05
CA ILE A 98 1.37 4.08 1.02
C ILE A 98 -0.10 4.41 0.67
N MET A 99 -0.82 5.04 1.60
CA MET A 99 -2.23 5.40 1.43
C MET A 99 -2.47 6.86 1.13
N THR A 100 -1.53 7.76 1.39
CA THR A 100 -1.60 9.07 0.75
C THR A 100 -1.62 8.83 -0.75
N PRO A 101 -2.62 9.36 -1.48
CA PRO A 101 -2.60 9.26 -2.93
C PRO A 101 -1.28 9.90 -3.35
N ALA A 102 -0.37 9.07 -3.86
CA ALA A 102 0.87 9.56 -4.44
C ALA A 102 0.50 10.72 -5.34
N LEU A 103 1.30 11.78 -5.38
CA LEU A 103 1.07 12.92 -6.26
C LEU A 103 0.85 12.50 -7.74
N ARG A 104 1.19 11.27 -8.11
CA ARG A 104 0.65 10.56 -9.26
C ARG A 104 -0.80 10.15 -8.99
N LYS A 105 -1.72 10.94 -9.53
CA LYS A 105 -3.19 10.76 -9.64
C LYS A 105 -3.63 9.40 -10.23
N ASN A 106 -2.71 8.45 -10.42
CA ASN A 106 -2.71 7.39 -11.41
C ASN A 106 -2.20 6.01 -10.94
N SER A 107 -1.55 5.87 -9.79
CA SER A 107 -1.04 4.56 -9.34
C SER A 107 -2.07 3.84 -8.45
N THR A 108 -2.46 2.64 -8.86
CA THR A 108 -3.21 1.70 -8.06
C THR A 108 -2.28 1.08 -7.02
N ARG A 109 -2.74 1.02 -5.78
CA ARG A 109 -1.92 0.64 -4.63
C ARG A 109 -1.61 -0.86 -4.70
N ALA A 110 -0.34 -1.22 -4.60
CA ALA A 110 0.08 -2.60 -4.35
C ALA A 110 -0.66 -3.11 -3.10
N MET A 111 -1.41 -4.20 -3.23
CA MET A 111 -2.01 -4.85 -2.08
C MET A 111 -0.90 -5.38 -1.19
N HIS A 112 -0.80 -4.85 0.02
CA HIS A 112 0.00 -5.52 1.04
C HIS A 112 -0.56 -6.91 1.29
N SER A 113 0.35 -7.88 1.46
CA SER A 113 0.03 -9.23 1.89
C SER A 113 -0.96 -9.18 3.06
N PRO A 114 -2.14 -9.84 2.98
CA PRO A 114 -3.11 -9.90 4.06
C PRO A 114 -2.48 -10.36 5.39
N LEU A 115 -1.47 -11.23 5.29
CA LEU A 115 -0.71 -11.72 6.43
C LEU A 115 0.06 -10.60 7.14
N LEU A 116 0.68 -9.68 6.40
CA LEU A 116 1.44 -8.57 6.97
C LEU A 116 0.53 -7.58 7.72
N ILE A 117 -0.72 -7.42 7.27
CA ILE A 117 -1.74 -6.60 7.94
C ILE A 117 -2.07 -7.20 9.31
N ILE A 118 -2.36 -8.49 9.32
CA ILE A 118 -2.73 -9.23 10.54
C ILE A 118 -1.54 -9.28 11.50
N ALA A 119 -0.35 -9.60 11.00
CA ALA A 119 0.88 -9.60 11.78
C ALA A 119 1.13 -8.23 12.44
N ASN A 120 1.04 -7.13 11.68
CA ASN A 120 1.20 -5.79 12.27
C ASN A 120 0.11 -5.45 13.30
N TRP A 121 -1.13 -5.88 13.07
CA TRP A 121 -2.23 -5.67 14.01
C TRP A 121 -2.02 -6.45 15.31
N VAL A 122 -1.73 -7.76 15.23
CA VAL A 122 -1.48 -8.61 16.40
C VAL A 122 -0.25 -8.09 17.17
N ARG A 123 0.84 -7.73 16.48
CA ARG A 123 2.04 -7.13 17.10
C ARG A 123 1.68 -5.88 17.90
N SER A 124 0.93 -4.97 17.29
CA SER A 124 0.51 -3.73 17.94
C SER A 124 -0.36 -4.02 19.16
N ALA A 125 -1.32 -4.95 19.03
CA ALA A 125 -2.18 -5.37 20.14
C ALA A 125 -1.36 -5.91 21.30
N LEU A 126 -0.40 -6.81 21.04
CA LEU A 126 0.50 -7.34 22.06
C LEU A 126 1.36 -6.24 22.70
N THR A 127 1.84 -5.27 21.91
CA THR A 127 2.64 -4.14 22.42
C THR A 127 1.84 -3.30 23.43
N TYR A 128 0.62 -2.89 23.07
CA TYR A 128 -0.24 -2.09 23.95
C TYR A 128 -0.68 -2.88 25.19
N SER A 129 -1.05 -4.15 25.02
CA SER A 129 -1.42 -5.02 26.14
C SER A 129 -0.26 -5.25 27.11
N PHE A 130 0.94 -5.53 26.59
CA PHE A 130 2.13 -5.70 27.41
C PHE A 130 2.51 -4.41 28.13
N ALA A 131 2.44 -3.25 27.46
CA ALA A 131 2.68 -1.96 28.10
C ALA A 131 1.72 -1.71 29.27
N MET A 132 0.42 -1.95 29.08
CA MET A 132 -0.56 -1.83 30.16
C MET A 132 -0.27 -2.80 31.30
N TYR A 133 0.05 -4.05 31.00
CA TYR A 133 0.43 -5.06 31.99
C TYR A 133 1.64 -4.63 32.82
N VAL A 134 2.73 -4.17 32.18
CA VAL A 134 3.96 -3.73 32.87
C VAL A 134 3.66 -2.61 33.86
N TRP A 135 2.90 -1.59 33.46
CA TRP A 135 2.61 -0.45 34.33
C TRP A 135 1.54 -0.72 35.41
N ILE A 136 0.59 -1.64 35.14
CA ILE A 136 -0.36 -2.12 36.15
C ILE A 136 0.37 -2.95 37.20
N SER A 137 1.24 -3.87 36.78
CA SER A 137 1.96 -4.79 37.65
C SER A 137 3.29 -4.25 38.18
N ALA A 138 3.67 -3.01 37.85
CA ALA A 138 4.97 -2.41 38.22
C ALA A 138 5.41 -2.62 39.68
N PRO A 139 4.54 -2.54 40.71
CA PRO A 139 4.95 -2.79 42.10
C PRO A 139 5.42 -4.23 42.36
N THR A 140 4.83 -5.19 41.67
CA THR A 140 5.03 -6.64 41.88
C THR A 140 5.85 -7.29 40.76
N LEU A 141 6.16 -6.56 39.70
CA LEU A 141 6.86 -7.06 38.52
C LEU A 141 8.37 -7.13 38.78
N GLY A 142 8.98 -8.30 38.67
CA GLY A 142 10.43 -8.44 38.77
C GLY A 142 10.89 -9.70 39.48
N SER A 143 12.13 -10.13 39.20
CA SER A 143 12.85 -11.18 39.94
C SER A 143 13.46 -10.72 41.27
N GLY A 144 13.48 -9.39 41.53
CA GLY A 144 14.12 -8.77 42.69
C GLY A 144 13.18 -8.42 43.84
N THR A 145 13.74 -7.94 44.96
CA THR A 145 12.93 -7.43 46.07
C THR A 145 12.12 -6.21 45.62
N PRO A 146 10.88 -6.01 46.11
CA PRO A 146 10.04 -4.85 45.75
C PRO A 146 10.73 -3.49 46.01
N ALA A 147 11.70 -3.46 46.93
CA ALA A 147 12.53 -2.30 47.22
C ALA A 147 13.36 -1.85 46.00
N CYS A 148 13.77 -2.76 45.11
CA CYS A 148 14.53 -2.41 43.91
C CYS A 148 13.68 -1.82 42.80
N ASN A 149 12.39 -2.16 42.74
CA ASN A 149 11.46 -1.50 41.83
C ASN A 149 11.26 -0.01 42.19
N ALA A 150 11.40 0.34 43.47
CA ALA A 150 11.33 1.73 43.92
C ALA A 150 12.55 2.57 43.51
N ALA A 151 13.70 1.92 43.26
CA ALA A 151 14.91 2.58 42.78
C ALA A 151 14.84 2.94 41.28
N THR A 152 14.00 2.25 40.52
CA THR A 152 13.82 2.50 39.08
C THR A 152 13.22 3.89 38.83
N LYS A 153 13.91 4.67 38.00
CA LYS A 153 13.48 6.00 37.57
C LYS A 153 13.03 5.95 36.12
N LEU A 154 11.82 6.42 35.87
CA LEU A 154 11.32 6.69 34.54
C LEU A 154 11.81 8.08 34.10
N ILE A 155 12.31 8.21 32.88
CA ILE A 155 12.65 9.52 32.32
C ILE A 155 11.56 9.96 31.35
N PHE A 156 10.99 11.14 31.60
CA PHE A 156 10.04 11.75 30.69
C PHE A 156 10.45 13.21 30.42
N PHE A 157 10.76 13.53 29.16
CA PHE A 157 11.29 14.84 28.76
C PHE A 157 12.50 15.32 29.58
N GLY A 158 13.42 14.40 29.89
CA GLY A 158 14.61 14.70 30.69
C GLY A 158 14.37 14.85 32.19
N ALA A 159 13.11 14.83 32.66
CA ALA A 159 12.80 14.77 34.08
C ALA A 159 12.84 13.32 34.57
N SER A 160 13.54 13.08 35.69
CA SER A 160 13.55 11.77 36.36
C SER A 160 12.36 11.65 37.31
N LEU A 161 11.44 10.74 37.02
CA LEU A 161 10.26 10.44 37.83
C LEU A 161 10.42 9.05 38.46
N PRO A 162 9.96 8.83 39.71
CA PRO A 162 9.96 7.48 40.30
C PRO A 162 8.99 6.57 39.52
N ALA A 163 9.46 5.38 39.11
CA ALA A 163 8.68 4.46 38.29
C ALA A 163 7.43 3.93 39.01
N LEU A 164 7.44 3.84 40.35
CA LEU A 164 6.28 3.43 41.16
C LEU A 164 5.35 4.59 41.54
N GLY A 165 5.81 5.84 41.41
CA GLY A 165 5.08 7.03 41.84
C GLY A 165 4.42 7.76 40.67
N SER A 166 4.78 9.04 40.49
CA SER A 166 4.24 9.88 39.41
C SER A 166 4.49 9.31 38.01
N GLY A 167 5.63 8.63 37.80
CA GLY A 167 5.95 7.99 36.53
C GLY A 167 4.95 6.90 36.14
N ARG A 168 4.49 6.10 37.11
CA ARG A 168 3.48 5.05 36.88
C ARG A 168 2.17 5.62 36.35
N TRP A 169 1.64 6.62 37.04
CA TRP A 169 0.35 7.22 36.70
C TRP A 169 0.41 7.95 35.37
N LEU A 170 1.52 8.65 35.10
CA LEU A 170 1.77 9.29 33.82
C LEU A 170 1.79 8.25 32.68
N SER A 171 2.58 7.18 32.84
CA SER A 171 2.66 6.10 31.86
C SER A 171 1.31 5.40 31.65
N LEU A 172 0.58 5.09 32.73
CA LEU A 172 -0.76 4.50 32.63
C LEU A 172 -1.73 5.40 31.87
N ALA A 173 -1.69 6.72 32.10
CA ALA A 173 -2.53 7.66 31.36
C ALA A 173 -2.19 7.68 29.87
N ILE A 174 -0.90 7.74 29.54
CA ILE A 174 -0.40 7.76 28.14
C ILE A 174 -0.76 6.44 27.43
N TRP A 175 -0.44 5.29 28.03
CA TRP A 175 -0.70 3.99 27.42
C TRP A 175 -2.18 3.63 27.39
N SER A 176 -2.99 4.07 28.36
CA SER A 176 -4.44 3.94 28.32
C SER A 176 -5.04 4.73 27.16
N LEU A 177 -4.63 6.00 26.99
CA LEU A 177 -5.06 6.82 25.85
C LEU A 177 -4.62 6.19 24.52
N ALA A 178 -3.37 5.72 24.42
CA ALA A 178 -2.87 5.08 23.22
C ALA A 178 -3.64 3.77 22.91
N THR A 179 -3.98 2.98 23.93
CA THR A 179 -4.80 1.77 23.80
C THR A 179 -6.23 2.08 23.36
N LEU A 180 -6.85 3.13 23.89
CA LEU A 180 -8.17 3.60 23.46
C LEU A 180 -8.16 4.03 21.99
N LEU A 181 -7.13 4.77 21.56
CA LEU A 181 -6.95 5.13 20.15
C LEU A 181 -6.73 3.89 19.27
N PHE A 182 -5.95 2.91 19.75
CA PHE A 182 -5.75 1.64 19.04
C PHE A 182 -7.05 0.83 18.92
N LEU A 183 -7.87 0.76 19.97
CA LEU A 183 -9.17 0.09 19.97
C LEU A 183 -10.14 0.79 19.01
N LYS A 184 -10.22 2.12 19.06
CA LYS A 184 -11.03 2.90 18.13
C LYS A 184 -10.60 2.69 16.67
N ARG A 185 -9.29 2.63 16.41
CA ARG A 185 -8.73 2.30 15.09
C ARG A 185 -9.11 0.88 14.65
N THR A 186 -9.04 -0.08 15.56
CA THR A 186 -9.38 -1.48 15.31
C THR A 186 -10.86 -1.63 14.99
N LEU A 187 -11.75 -0.96 15.72
CA LEU A 187 -13.19 -0.99 15.47
C LEU A 187 -13.54 -0.41 14.10
N GLN A 188 -12.93 0.72 13.72
CA GLN A 188 -13.13 1.32 12.40
C GLN A 188 -12.54 0.48 11.26
N GLY A 189 -11.47 -0.27 11.51
CA GLY A 189 -10.82 -1.18 10.56
C GLY A 189 -11.30 -2.63 10.62
N SER A 190 -12.32 -2.94 11.42
CA SER A 190 -12.76 -4.32 11.72
C SER A 190 -13.14 -5.11 10.48
N THR A 191 -13.83 -4.47 9.53
CA THR A 191 -14.16 -5.07 8.21
C THR A 191 -12.91 -5.46 7.45
N THR A 192 -11.86 -4.65 7.49
CA THR A 192 -10.59 -4.91 6.80
C THR A 192 -9.84 -6.07 7.40
N ILE A 193 -9.79 -6.13 8.73
CA ILE A 193 -9.17 -7.24 9.44
C ILE A 193 -9.93 -8.53 9.13
N PHE A 194 -11.27 -8.49 9.16
CA PHE A 194 -12.11 -9.63 8.83
C PHE A 194 -11.87 -10.17 7.41
N TYR A 195 -11.87 -9.27 6.40
CA TYR A 195 -11.58 -9.68 5.02
C TYR A 195 -10.14 -10.16 4.83
N ALA A 196 -9.16 -9.53 5.47
CA ALA A 196 -7.77 -9.98 5.43
C ALA A 196 -7.60 -11.38 6.03
N THR A 197 -8.26 -11.66 7.17
CA THR A 197 -8.22 -12.98 7.82
C THR A 197 -8.87 -14.03 6.92
N ARG A 198 -10.02 -13.72 6.31
CA ARG A 198 -10.67 -14.66 5.38
C ARG A 198 -9.84 -14.88 4.13
N ALA A 199 -9.15 -13.86 3.64
CA ALA A 199 -8.27 -13.95 2.47
C ALA A 199 -7.04 -14.84 2.70
N LEU A 200 -6.59 -15.05 3.94
CA LEU A 200 -5.51 -16.02 4.23
C LEU A 200 -5.89 -17.46 3.91
N PHE A 201 -7.17 -17.80 4.06
CA PHE A 201 -7.66 -19.18 3.96
C PHE A 201 -8.55 -19.41 2.73
N SER A 202 -8.78 -18.39 1.90
CA SER A 202 -9.68 -18.48 0.75
C SER A 202 -9.24 -17.60 -0.41
N THR A 203 -9.00 -18.23 -1.56
CA THR A 203 -8.70 -17.56 -2.84
C THR A 203 -9.86 -16.66 -3.30
N ILE A 204 -11.10 -17.08 -3.05
CA ILE A 204 -12.31 -16.30 -3.32
C ILE A 204 -12.34 -15.01 -2.49
N ALA A 205 -11.96 -15.08 -1.20
CA ALA A 205 -11.89 -13.89 -0.35
C ALA A 205 -10.74 -12.95 -0.73
N SER A 206 -9.61 -13.49 -1.22
CA SER A 206 -8.52 -12.69 -1.79
C SER A 206 -8.99 -11.91 -3.03
N GLN A 207 -9.79 -12.55 -3.90
CA GLN A 207 -10.41 -11.89 -5.06
C GLN A 207 -11.42 -10.80 -4.68
N LYS A 208 -12.11 -10.93 -3.53
CA LYS A 208 -12.97 -9.84 -3.01
C LYS A 208 -12.21 -8.59 -2.61
N LEU A 209 -10.96 -8.72 -2.13
CA LEU A 209 -10.12 -7.56 -1.89
C LEU A 209 -9.92 -6.77 -3.20
N LEU A 210 -9.86 -7.48 -4.34
CA LEU A 210 -9.69 -6.93 -5.69
C LEU A 210 -11.01 -6.44 -6.30
N LYS A 211 -12.14 -6.43 -5.59
CA LYS A 211 -13.40 -5.88 -6.14
C LYS A 211 -13.42 -4.34 -6.01
N PRO A 212 -13.78 -3.59 -7.07
CA PRO A 212 -13.99 -2.15 -6.98
C PRO A 212 -15.07 -1.82 -5.93
N LYS A 213 -14.82 -0.80 -5.09
CA LYS A 213 -15.73 -0.42 -3.98
C LYS A 213 -17.08 0.08 -4.49
N ARG A 214 -17.11 0.61 -5.71
CA ARG A 214 -18.29 1.07 -6.42
C ARG A 214 -18.16 0.58 -7.84
N ASP A 215 -19.27 0.13 -8.41
CA ASP A 215 -19.31 -0.21 -9.82
C ASP A 215 -18.86 0.99 -10.66
N PRO A 216 -18.16 0.73 -11.79
CA PRO A 216 -17.83 1.79 -12.71
C PRO A 216 -19.11 2.54 -13.06
N LYS A 217 -19.19 3.81 -12.65
CA LYS A 217 -20.22 4.68 -13.20
C LYS A 217 -19.98 4.73 -14.70
N ARG A 218 -21.04 4.55 -15.48
CA ARG A 218 -21.08 4.79 -16.93
C ARG A 218 -20.94 6.30 -17.18
N GLU A 219 -19.82 6.89 -16.77
CA GLU A 219 -19.52 8.31 -16.91
C GLU A 219 -18.16 8.49 -17.55
N VAL A 220 -18.08 9.39 -18.53
CA VAL A 220 -16.83 9.81 -19.16
C VAL A 220 -16.52 11.22 -18.66
N ARG A 221 -15.27 11.45 -18.24
CA ARG A 221 -14.83 12.77 -17.79
C ARG A 221 -13.94 13.40 -18.83
N ARG A 222 -14.33 14.57 -19.31
CA ARG A 222 -13.46 15.43 -20.11
C ARG A 222 -12.82 16.46 -19.18
N GLU A 223 -11.53 16.30 -18.91
CA GLU A 223 -10.76 17.26 -18.12
C GLU A 223 -9.92 18.14 -19.03
N THR A 224 -10.25 19.43 -19.05
CA THR A 224 -9.43 20.46 -19.66
C THR A 224 -8.59 21.09 -18.56
N VAL A 225 -7.27 20.85 -18.59
CA VAL A 225 -6.32 21.53 -17.72
C VAL A 225 -5.73 22.70 -18.47
N THR A 226 -5.94 23.91 -17.96
CA THR A 226 -5.28 25.12 -18.42
C THR A 226 -4.23 25.51 -17.37
N ARG A 227 -2.96 25.56 -17.77
CA ARG A 227 -1.85 26.03 -16.94
C ARG A 227 -1.41 27.38 -17.48
N LYS A 228 -1.36 28.39 -16.62
CA LYS A 228 -0.82 29.71 -16.94
C LYS A 228 0.37 29.97 -16.02
N ASP A 229 1.54 30.18 -16.60
CA ASP A 229 2.72 30.63 -15.87
C ASP A 229 2.74 32.16 -15.88
N PHE A 230 2.73 32.78 -14.71
CA PHE A 230 2.71 34.24 -14.60
C PHE A 230 4.10 34.87 -14.81
N GLY A 231 5.17 34.08 -14.75
CA GLY A 231 6.53 34.55 -15.02
C GLY A 231 6.83 34.64 -16.51
N THR A 232 6.44 33.64 -17.29
CA THR A 232 6.70 33.57 -18.74
C THR A 232 5.51 34.04 -19.60
N GLY A 233 4.30 34.11 -19.03
CA GLY A 233 3.08 34.39 -19.77
C GLY A 233 2.53 33.20 -20.57
N GLU A 234 3.26 32.08 -20.59
CA GLU A 234 2.89 30.89 -21.35
C GLU A 234 1.61 30.25 -20.81
N VAL A 235 0.70 29.89 -21.72
CA VAL A 235 -0.53 29.18 -21.43
C VAL A 235 -0.50 27.84 -22.13
N SER A 236 -0.43 26.74 -21.38
CA SER A 236 -0.58 25.40 -21.92
C SER A 236 -1.96 24.85 -21.58
N ARG A 237 -2.63 24.32 -22.60
CA ARG A 237 -3.93 23.66 -22.48
C ARG A 237 -3.74 22.20 -22.82
N THR A 238 -4.13 21.32 -21.90
CA THR A 238 -4.15 19.87 -22.12
C THR A 238 -5.55 19.38 -21.83
N SER A 239 -6.26 18.94 -22.85
CA SER A 239 -7.47 18.13 -22.72
C SER A 239 -7.07 16.68 -22.48
N ARG A 240 -7.81 16.01 -21.62
CA ARG A 240 -7.82 14.56 -21.54
C ARG A 240 -9.25 14.08 -21.39
N LEU A 241 -9.63 13.12 -22.21
CA LEU A 241 -10.82 12.33 -21.98
C LEU A 241 -10.38 11.13 -21.18
N TYR A 242 -10.96 10.92 -20.01
CA TYR A 242 -10.60 9.79 -19.17
C TYR A 242 -11.82 9.32 -18.40
N ARG A 243 -11.92 8.00 -18.20
CA ARG A 243 -12.89 7.44 -17.26
C ARG A 243 -12.33 7.60 -15.85
N PRO A 244 -13.13 8.01 -14.85
CA PRO A 244 -12.64 8.02 -13.48
C PRO A 244 -12.18 6.62 -13.09
N ARG A 245 -10.90 6.49 -12.75
CA ARG A 245 -10.30 5.20 -12.33
C ARG A 245 -11.15 4.57 -11.23
N GLN A 246 -11.39 3.27 -11.36
CA GLN A 246 -12.11 2.50 -10.36
C GLN A 246 -11.28 2.48 -9.07
N ASN A 247 -11.86 2.96 -7.98
CA ASN A 247 -11.24 2.80 -6.67
C ASN A 247 -11.57 1.40 -6.17
N PHE A 248 -10.59 0.49 -6.22
CA PHE A 248 -10.62 -0.78 -5.50
C PHE A 248 -10.89 -0.56 -4.01
N HIS A 249 -11.42 -1.57 -3.33
CA HIS A 249 -11.75 -1.52 -1.90
C HIS A 249 -10.60 -0.85 -1.12
N GLU A 250 -10.78 0.43 -0.75
CA GLU A 250 -9.90 1.12 0.19
C GLU A 250 -10.18 0.55 1.58
N LEU A 251 -9.85 -0.72 1.79
CA LEU A 251 -9.96 -1.42 3.07
C LEU A 251 -9.27 -0.59 4.15
N PHE A 252 -8.11 -0.05 3.83
CA PHE A 252 -7.29 0.62 4.83
C PHE A 252 -7.63 2.08 5.13
N LYS A 253 -8.70 2.65 4.56
CA LYS A 253 -9.11 4.03 4.91
C LYS A 253 -9.49 4.15 6.39
N GLY A 254 -9.99 3.05 6.98
CA GLY A 254 -10.28 2.96 8.42
C GLY A 254 -9.03 2.90 9.30
N LEU A 255 -7.91 2.40 8.79
CA LEU A 255 -6.69 2.14 9.57
C LEU A 255 -5.74 3.35 9.64
N THR A 256 -5.90 4.34 8.74
CA THR A 256 -4.98 5.49 8.58
C THR A 256 -5.47 6.79 9.21
N SER A 257 -6.73 6.90 9.59
CA SER A 257 -7.37 8.22 9.81
C SER A 257 -7.17 8.84 11.21
N GLN A 258 -6.58 8.14 12.19
CA GLN A 258 -6.69 8.61 13.58
C GLN A 258 -5.41 9.18 14.22
N ILE A 259 -4.20 8.71 13.88
CA ILE A 259 -2.99 9.18 14.57
C ILE A 259 -2.32 10.36 13.84
N LEU A 260 -2.33 10.36 12.51
CA LEU A 260 -1.71 11.42 11.66
C LEU A 260 -2.72 12.14 10.76
N GLY A 261 -4.02 11.80 10.88
CA GLY A 261 -5.12 12.37 10.09
C GLY A 261 -5.68 13.68 10.65
N TRP A 262 -5.26 14.11 11.84
CA TRP A 262 -5.74 15.31 12.53
C TRP A 262 -5.25 16.63 11.90
N ALA A 263 -4.60 16.56 10.73
CA ALA A 263 -4.22 17.74 9.98
C ALA A 263 -5.48 18.46 9.46
N PRO A 264 -5.71 19.74 9.80
CA PRO A 264 -6.87 20.47 9.33
C PRO A 264 -6.91 20.49 7.79
N THR A 265 -8.09 20.26 7.25
CA THR A 265 -8.40 20.34 5.82
C THR A 265 -8.11 21.74 5.32
N GLY A 266 -6.91 21.95 4.77
CA GLY A 266 -6.43 23.28 4.37
C GLY A 266 -4.91 23.42 4.43
N THR A 267 -4.21 22.50 5.10
CA THR A 267 -2.74 22.54 5.18
C THR A 267 -2.08 22.32 3.80
N GLY A 268 -1.07 23.15 3.52
CA GLY A 268 -0.33 23.15 2.25
C GLY A 268 0.25 21.78 1.91
N ALA A 269 0.48 21.53 0.62
CA ALA A 269 1.05 20.26 0.13
C ALA A 269 2.35 19.88 0.86
N TRP A 270 3.11 20.87 1.33
CA TRP A 270 4.33 20.69 2.11
C TRP A 270 4.09 20.01 3.47
N TYR A 271 3.10 20.46 4.26
CA TYR A 271 2.79 19.84 5.56
C TYR A 271 2.28 18.40 5.40
N ARG A 272 1.48 18.16 4.34
CA ARG A 272 1.02 16.81 4.00
C ARG A 272 2.13 15.88 3.55
N ALA A 273 3.17 16.41 2.89
CA ALA A 273 4.28 15.63 2.36
C ALA A 273 5.45 15.45 3.34
N TYR A 274 5.71 16.42 4.21
CA TYR A 274 6.87 16.45 5.10
C TYR A 274 6.50 16.53 6.57
N GLY A 275 5.38 17.16 6.93
CA GLY A 275 4.98 17.36 8.32
C GLY A 275 4.78 16.03 9.09
N LYS A 276 4.21 15.02 8.42
CA LYS A 276 4.07 13.67 8.99
C LYS A 276 5.42 13.00 9.24
N THR A 277 6.31 13.04 8.26
CA THR A 277 7.66 12.47 8.37
C THR A 277 8.43 13.16 9.48
N ILE A 278 8.39 14.50 9.54
CA ILE A 278 9.06 15.31 10.58
C ILE A 278 8.55 14.92 11.98
N LEU A 279 7.22 14.87 12.16
CA LEU A 279 6.61 14.48 13.43
C LEU A 279 7.05 13.08 13.87
N ILE A 280 7.07 12.12 12.95
CA ILE A 280 7.46 10.75 13.27
C ILE A 280 8.96 10.63 13.53
N THR A 281 9.80 11.32 12.77
CA THR A 281 11.25 11.36 13.05
C THR A 281 11.52 11.99 14.41
N PHE A 282 10.75 13.02 14.79
CA PHE A 282 10.84 13.64 16.10
C PHE A 282 10.41 12.67 17.21
N LEU A 283 9.26 11.99 17.06
CA LEU A 283 8.79 10.98 18.03
C LEU A 283 9.74 9.79 18.14
N ALA A 284 10.32 9.34 17.03
CA ALA A 284 11.30 8.25 17.01
C ALA A 284 12.61 8.65 17.69
N ALA A 285 13.15 9.84 17.36
CA ALA A 285 14.34 10.38 18.02
C ALA A 285 14.10 10.58 19.52
N TRP A 286 12.92 11.09 19.90
CA TRP A 286 12.50 11.21 21.29
C TRP A 286 12.49 9.84 21.99
N ALA A 287 11.87 8.81 21.41
CA ALA A 287 11.81 7.48 22.00
C ALA A 287 13.21 6.86 22.19
N ILE A 288 14.10 7.02 21.21
CA ILE A 288 15.50 6.55 21.30
C ILE A 288 16.24 7.28 22.42
N ILE A 289 16.20 8.62 22.41
CA ILE A 289 16.91 9.44 23.41
C ILE A 289 16.41 9.12 24.83
N MET A 290 15.10 9.01 25.02
CA MET A 290 14.53 8.68 26.33
C MET A 290 14.94 7.29 26.79
N THR A 291 14.94 6.28 25.91
CA THR A 291 15.34 4.91 26.24
C THR A 291 16.82 4.84 26.64
N GLU A 292 17.71 5.49 25.89
CA GLU A 292 19.14 5.52 26.21
C GLU A 292 19.42 6.29 27.50
N LEU A 293 18.76 7.44 27.69
CA LEU A 293 18.92 8.22 28.90
C LEU A 293 18.40 7.44 30.13
N GLU A 294 17.31 6.70 29.99
CA GLU A 294 16.73 5.88 31.06
C GLU A 294 17.71 4.81 31.54
N LEU A 295 18.40 4.14 30.61
CA LEU A 295 19.43 3.17 30.95
C LEU A 295 20.67 3.82 31.59
N LEU A 296 21.07 5.02 31.13
CA LEU A 296 22.20 5.75 31.69
C LEU A 296 21.94 6.22 33.13
N LEU A 297 20.76 6.80 33.41
CA LEU A 297 20.45 7.37 34.74
C LEU A 297 20.05 6.30 35.78
N ASN A 298 19.65 5.11 35.35
CA ASN A 298 19.38 3.99 36.26
C ASN A 298 20.66 3.20 36.64
N HIS A 299 21.85 3.68 36.26
CA HIS A 299 23.15 3.08 36.59
C HIS A 299 23.18 1.57 36.34
N VAL A 300 22.66 1.15 35.19
CA VAL A 300 22.56 -0.27 34.84
C VAL A 300 23.95 -0.84 34.68
N ASN A 301 24.21 -1.97 35.33
CA ASN A 301 25.41 -2.74 35.08
C ASN A 301 25.20 -3.52 33.78
N VAL A 302 25.45 -2.87 32.65
CA VAL A 302 25.20 -3.46 31.32
C VAL A 302 26.15 -4.62 31.14
N ASN A 303 25.61 -5.84 31.19
CA ASN A 303 26.35 -7.04 30.83
C ASN A 303 26.82 -6.89 29.37
N LYS A 304 28.14 -6.75 29.17
CA LYS A 304 28.76 -6.61 27.84
C LYS A 304 28.77 -7.91 27.03
N GLN A 305 28.09 -8.95 27.51
CA GLN A 305 28.04 -10.24 26.86
C GLN A 305 27.12 -10.18 25.65
N TRP A 306 27.61 -10.70 24.52
CA TRP A 306 26.85 -10.84 23.29
C TRP A 306 26.19 -12.22 23.27
N GLY A 307 24.86 -12.23 23.27
CA GLY A 307 24.06 -13.45 23.14
C GLY A 307 23.46 -13.61 21.75
N PHE A 308 22.94 -14.80 21.46
CA PHE A 308 22.22 -15.08 20.22
C PHE A 308 21.02 -14.14 20.02
N GLY A 309 20.36 -13.77 21.13
CA GLY A 309 19.22 -12.84 21.13
C GLY A 309 19.57 -11.44 20.62
N GLN A 310 20.84 -11.03 20.70
CA GLN A 310 21.33 -9.75 20.16
C GLN A 310 21.79 -9.84 18.70
N ILE A 311 22.40 -10.96 18.31
CA ILE A 311 22.98 -11.14 16.97
C ILE A 311 21.88 -11.35 15.93
N LEU A 312 20.86 -12.15 16.23
CA LEU A 312 19.81 -12.47 15.28
C LEU A 312 19.02 -11.23 14.80
N PRO A 313 18.56 -10.31 15.67
CA PRO A 313 17.96 -9.05 15.24
C PRO A 313 18.87 -8.20 14.34
N LEU A 314 20.16 -8.15 14.62
CA LEU A 314 21.13 -7.41 13.81
C LEU A 314 21.26 -8.03 12.41
N LEU A 315 21.33 -9.36 12.31
CA LEU A 315 21.35 -10.05 11.02
C LEU A 315 20.09 -9.75 10.19
N LEU A 316 18.93 -9.66 10.84
CA LEU A 316 17.67 -9.29 10.17
C LEU A 316 17.68 -7.85 9.62
N THR A 317 18.59 -6.98 10.07
CA THR A 317 18.77 -5.62 9.51
C THR A 317 19.51 -5.60 8.16
N ILE A 318 20.25 -6.67 7.83
CA ILE A 318 21.08 -6.73 6.63
C ILE A 318 20.20 -6.66 5.37
N SER A 319 19.14 -7.46 5.30
CA SER A 319 18.23 -7.47 4.15
C SER A 319 17.67 -6.09 3.80
N PRO A 320 17.01 -5.33 4.71
CA PRO A 320 16.51 -4.00 4.38
C PRO A 320 17.63 -2.99 4.11
N LEU A 321 18.80 -3.14 4.71
CA LEU A 321 19.96 -2.28 4.42
C LEU A 321 20.44 -2.49 2.98
N PHE A 322 20.55 -3.74 2.54
CA PHE A 322 20.94 -4.09 1.17
C PHE A 322 19.91 -3.60 0.16
N SER A 323 18.61 -3.81 0.41
CA SER A 323 17.56 -3.29 -0.48
C SER A 323 17.60 -1.76 -0.60
N LEU A 324 17.87 -1.04 0.51
CA LEU A 324 18.01 0.41 0.46
C LEU A 324 19.26 0.81 -0.33
N TRP A 325 20.37 0.12 -0.11
CA TRP A 325 21.63 0.37 -0.80
C TRP A 325 21.51 0.10 -2.31
N GLU A 326 20.89 -1.01 -2.70
CA GLU A 326 20.58 -1.34 -4.09
C GLU A 326 19.66 -0.29 -4.72
N SER A 327 18.65 0.19 -4.01
CA SER A 327 17.79 1.29 -4.51
C SER A 327 18.59 2.57 -4.76
N ILE A 328 19.54 2.91 -3.87
CA ILE A 328 20.42 4.07 -4.03
C ILE A 328 21.38 3.85 -5.21
N LEU A 329 22.00 2.67 -5.31
CA LEU A 329 22.89 2.32 -6.40
C LEU A 329 22.16 2.33 -7.74
N ALA A 330 20.99 1.70 -7.84
CA ALA A 330 20.15 1.69 -9.04
C ALA A 330 19.78 3.10 -9.49
N ARG A 331 19.56 4.04 -8.56
CA ARG A 331 19.35 5.46 -8.91
C ARG A 331 20.62 6.15 -9.43
N ARG A 332 21.80 5.73 -8.97
CA ARG A 332 23.11 6.27 -9.42
C ARG A 332 23.61 5.62 -10.71
N SER A 333 23.30 4.35 -10.92
CA SER A 333 23.67 3.54 -12.08
C SER A 333 22.59 3.51 -13.17
N ALA A 334 21.41 4.09 -12.90
CA ALA A 334 20.45 4.42 -13.94
C ALA A 334 21.20 5.26 -14.99
N GLY A 335 21.38 4.68 -16.18
CA GLY A 335 22.00 5.34 -17.32
C GLY A 335 21.27 6.63 -17.71
N PRO A 336 21.67 7.31 -18.79
CA PRO A 336 21.05 8.57 -19.22
C PRO A 336 19.53 8.43 -19.19
N TYR A 337 18.89 9.30 -18.39
CA TYR A 337 17.46 9.30 -18.08
C TYR A 337 16.64 8.70 -19.21
N ASN A 338 16.09 7.51 -18.98
CA ASN A 338 15.17 6.95 -19.94
C ASN A 338 13.91 7.83 -19.93
N LYS A 339 13.80 8.72 -20.92
CA LYS A 339 12.71 9.68 -20.99
C LYS A 339 11.43 8.87 -21.15
N PRO A 340 10.46 8.98 -20.23
CA PRO A 340 9.21 8.26 -20.38
C PRO A 340 8.59 8.65 -21.73
N ARG A 341 8.29 7.65 -22.55
CA ARG A 341 7.66 7.84 -23.86
C ARG A 341 6.16 7.68 -23.67
N LYS A 342 5.38 8.48 -24.39
CA LYS A 342 3.94 8.28 -24.44
C LYS A 342 3.65 7.14 -25.40
N LEU A 343 2.88 6.17 -24.92
CA LEU A 343 2.37 5.05 -25.69
C LEU A 343 0.85 5.06 -25.56
N ARG A 344 0.16 5.01 -26.69
CA ARG A 344 -1.25 4.67 -26.76
C ARG A 344 -1.37 3.17 -26.85
N PHE A 345 -2.12 2.56 -25.95
CA PHE A 345 -2.48 1.16 -26.05
C PHE A 345 -4.00 1.03 -26.20
N THR A 346 -4.43 0.19 -27.13
CA THR A 346 -5.83 -0.09 -27.43
C THR A 346 -6.08 -1.57 -27.21
N ILE A 347 -7.03 -1.91 -26.35
CA ILE A 347 -7.54 -3.28 -26.27
C ILE A 347 -8.72 -3.35 -27.22
N SER A 348 -8.55 -4.12 -28.31
CA SER A 348 -9.56 -4.20 -29.35
C SER A 348 -10.65 -5.20 -28.97
N LYS A 349 -10.37 -6.49 -29.13
CA LYS A 349 -11.36 -7.57 -28.97
C LYS A 349 -10.80 -8.77 -28.22
N GLY A 350 -11.68 -9.49 -27.53
CA GLY A 350 -11.45 -10.85 -27.05
C GLY A 350 -12.13 -11.85 -28.00
N ARG A 351 -11.60 -13.06 -28.08
CA ARG A 351 -12.25 -14.16 -28.82
C ARG A 351 -12.30 -15.42 -28.00
N GLY A 352 -13.42 -16.14 -28.13
CA GLY A 352 -13.64 -17.46 -27.54
C GLY A 352 -13.59 -17.48 -26.01
N LEU A 353 -13.79 -16.35 -25.33
CA LEU A 353 -13.66 -16.25 -23.88
C LEU A 353 -14.68 -17.15 -23.20
N GLN A 354 -14.24 -18.03 -22.32
CA GLN A 354 -15.11 -18.95 -21.61
C GLN A 354 -15.29 -18.54 -20.16
N ARG A 355 -16.54 -18.70 -19.69
CA ARG A 355 -16.88 -18.45 -18.31
C ARG A 355 -16.25 -19.54 -17.42
N PRO A 356 -15.51 -19.19 -16.35
CA PRO A 356 -14.87 -20.18 -15.50
C PRO A 356 -15.85 -21.06 -14.72
N HIS A 357 -17.00 -20.50 -14.34
CA HIS A 357 -18.05 -21.19 -13.60
C HIS A 357 -19.43 -20.64 -13.96
N CYS A 358 -20.40 -21.51 -14.20
CA CYS A 358 -21.76 -21.18 -14.59
C CYS A 358 -22.79 -21.87 -13.69
N GLU A 359 -23.99 -21.28 -13.60
CA GLU A 359 -25.13 -21.80 -12.85
C GLU A 359 -25.59 -23.18 -13.31
N LEU A 360 -25.30 -23.49 -14.57
CA LEU A 360 -25.70 -24.72 -15.23
C LEU A 360 -24.67 -25.85 -15.06
N ASP A 361 -23.48 -25.56 -14.51
CA ASP A 361 -22.41 -26.56 -14.35
C ASP A 361 -22.80 -27.75 -13.45
N PRO A 362 -23.60 -27.59 -12.37
CA PRO A 362 -24.01 -28.72 -11.54
C PRO A 362 -25.02 -29.67 -12.19
N TYR A 363 -25.63 -29.26 -13.32
CA TYR A 363 -26.75 -29.98 -13.93
C TYR A 363 -26.30 -30.74 -15.19
N SER A 364 -26.78 -31.97 -15.35
CA SER A 364 -26.56 -32.74 -16.58
C SER A 364 -27.36 -32.15 -17.75
N ARG A 365 -26.98 -32.48 -18.99
CA ARG A 365 -27.70 -31.99 -20.19
C ARG A 365 -29.19 -32.34 -20.17
N GLU A 366 -29.52 -33.55 -19.74
CA GLU A 366 -30.90 -34.03 -19.60
C GLU A 366 -31.70 -33.23 -18.55
N GLN A 367 -31.06 -32.84 -17.44
CA GLN A 367 -31.69 -32.00 -16.41
C GLN A 367 -31.94 -30.57 -16.90
N ILE A 368 -31.02 -30.01 -17.69
CA ILE A 368 -31.18 -28.67 -18.29
C ILE A 368 -32.33 -28.67 -19.29
N GLU A 369 -32.48 -29.72 -20.09
CA GLU A 369 -33.59 -29.90 -21.02
C GLU A 369 -34.94 -30.02 -20.29
N GLN A 370 -34.97 -30.71 -19.14
CA GLN A 370 -36.15 -30.81 -18.28
C GLN A 370 -36.57 -29.48 -17.64
N MET A 371 -35.65 -28.54 -17.44
CA MET A 371 -35.95 -27.20 -16.90
C MET A 371 -36.74 -26.30 -17.88
N LYS A 372 -36.96 -26.74 -19.13
CA LYS A 372 -37.68 -25.98 -20.18
C LYS A 372 -37.17 -24.55 -20.38
N LEU A 373 -35.87 -24.34 -20.15
CA LEU A 373 -35.22 -23.06 -20.42
C LEU A 373 -35.10 -22.84 -21.94
N LYS A 374 -35.28 -21.61 -22.40
CA LYS A 374 -35.04 -21.29 -23.80
C LYS A 374 -33.55 -21.45 -24.11
N GLU A 375 -33.23 -21.90 -25.31
CA GLU A 375 -31.85 -22.09 -25.73
C GLU A 375 -31.04 -20.79 -25.67
N ASP A 376 -31.67 -19.66 -25.93
CA ASP A 376 -31.08 -18.32 -25.81
C ASP A 376 -30.70 -17.98 -24.37
N ASP A 377 -31.54 -18.36 -23.39
CA ASP A 377 -31.26 -18.14 -21.97
C ASP A 377 -30.09 -19.02 -21.50
N ILE A 378 -29.99 -20.26 -22.02
CA ILE A 378 -28.86 -21.16 -21.76
C ILE A 378 -27.56 -20.58 -22.32
N LYS A 379 -27.58 -20.09 -23.56
CA LYS A 379 -26.42 -19.41 -24.18
C LYS A 379 -26.03 -18.18 -23.37
N ARG A 380 -27.00 -17.36 -22.97
CA ARG A 380 -26.79 -16.16 -22.15
C ARG A 380 -26.19 -16.49 -20.79
N MET A 381 -26.63 -17.56 -20.11
CA MET A 381 -26.07 -17.97 -18.83
C MET A 381 -24.62 -18.46 -18.95
N ARG A 382 -24.30 -19.20 -20.02
CA ARG A 382 -22.95 -19.70 -20.28
C ARG A 382 -21.98 -18.63 -20.79
N ALA A 383 -22.49 -17.61 -21.47
CA ALA A 383 -21.67 -16.51 -21.96
C ALA A 383 -21.13 -15.67 -20.78
N PRO A 384 -19.81 -15.37 -20.74
CA PRO A 384 -19.25 -14.50 -19.72
C PRO A 384 -19.74 -13.06 -19.92
N SER A 385 -19.52 -12.22 -18.91
CA SER A 385 -19.55 -10.76 -19.05
C SER A 385 -18.14 -10.23 -18.87
N PRO A 386 -17.29 -10.34 -19.92
CA PRO A 386 -15.86 -10.17 -19.79
C PRO A 386 -15.46 -8.68 -19.72
N PHE A 387 -14.47 -8.40 -18.88
CA PHE A 387 -13.73 -7.14 -18.88
C PHE A 387 -12.24 -7.41 -18.69
N ALA A 388 -11.40 -6.56 -19.28
CA ALA A 388 -9.95 -6.65 -19.22
C ALA A 388 -9.37 -5.62 -18.24
N VAL A 389 -8.33 -6.04 -17.52
CA VAL A 389 -7.58 -5.25 -16.55
C VAL A 389 -6.13 -5.24 -17.00
N VAL A 390 -5.64 -4.08 -17.42
CA VAL A 390 -4.27 -3.86 -17.85
C VAL A 390 -3.46 -3.32 -16.70
N THR A 391 -2.32 -3.92 -16.42
CA THR A 391 -1.40 -3.49 -15.36
C THR A 391 -0.04 -3.21 -15.97
N ILE A 392 0.50 -2.02 -15.76
CA ILE A 392 1.81 -1.61 -16.27
C ILE A 392 2.80 -1.59 -15.09
N ASN A 393 3.90 -2.34 -15.21
CA ASN A 393 4.93 -2.50 -14.17
C ASN A 393 4.38 -2.84 -12.78
N GLU A 394 3.24 -3.54 -12.72
CA GLU A 394 2.51 -3.88 -11.49
C GLU A 394 1.99 -2.67 -10.68
N GLU A 395 2.02 -1.46 -11.24
CA GLU A 395 1.71 -0.21 -10.52
C GLU A 395 0.49 0.53 -11.07
N GLU A 396 0.36 0.65 -12.38
CA GLU A 396 -0.76 1.37 -13.01
C GLU A 396 -1.77 0.41 -13.60
N THR A 397 -2.99 0.41 -13.05
CA THR A 397 -4.09 -0.40 -13.58
C THR A 397 -5.07 0.44 -14.42
N PHE A 398 -5.48 -0.12 -15.56
CA PHE A 398 -6.54 0.34 -16.45
C PHE A 398 -7.55 -0.79 -16.61
N THR A 399 -8.82 -0.44 -16.82
CA THR A 399 -9.91 -1.42 -16.91
C THR A 399 -10.81 -1.08 -18.08
N THR A 400 -11.13 -2.05 -18.93
CA THR A 400 -12.11 -1.88 -20.00
C THR A 400 -13.55 -1.88 -19.43
N PHE A 401 -14.53 -1.57 -20.27
CA PHE A 401 -15.91 -1.89 -19.95
C PHE A 401 -16.14 -3.41 -19.91
N GLU A 402 -17.17 -3.79 -19.15
CA GLU A 402 -17.74 -5.12 -19.29
C GLU A 402 -18.65 -5.13 -20.52
N GLU A 403 -18.46 -6.13 -21.37
CA GLU A 403 -19.45 -6.49 -22.37
C GLU A 403 -20.35 -7.55 -21.77
N TYR A 404 -21.67 -7.44 -22.01
CA TYR A 404 -22.62 -8.37 -21.41
C TYR A 404 -22.79 -9.59 -22.27
N ASP A 405 -22.85 -10.75 -21.62
CA ASP A 405 -23.33 -12.00 -22.21
C ASP A 405 -22.66 -12.38 -23.55
N THR A 406 -21.34 -12.18 -23.68
CA THR A 406 -20.61 -12.44 -24.94
C THR A 406 -19.30 -13.20 -24.72
N HIS A 407 -19.01 -14.13 -25.64
CA HIS A 407 -17.73 -14.83 -25.73
C HIS A 407 -16.67 -14.03 -26.50
N ASP A 408 -17.10 -13.08 -27.33
CA ASP A 408 -16.27 -12.32 -28.25
C ASP A 408 -16.50 -10.82 -28.03
N PRO A 409 -16.01 -10.25 -26.91
CA PRO A 409 -16.22 -8.84 -26.59
C PRO A 409 -15.43 -7.94 -27.53
N ASP A 410 -16.03 -6.82 -27.93
CA ASP A 410 -15.38 -5.76 -28.69
C ASP A 410 -15.29 -4.50 -27.83
N TRP A 411 -14.14 -4.33 -27.15
CA TRP A 411 -13.95 -3.21 -26.22
C TRP A 411 -13.51 -1.94 -26.93
N ASN A 412 -12.55 -2.05 -27.85
CA ASN A 412 -11.86 -0.94 -28.52
C ASN A 412 -11.51 0.24 -27.59
N ASP A 413 -11.16 -0.06 -26.34
CA ASP A 413 -10.85 0.93 -25.32
C ASP A 413 -9.39 1.38 -25.47
N GLN A 414 -9.17 2.69 -25.62
CA GLN A 414 -7.85 3.32 -25.81
C GLN A 414 -7.34 4.00 -24.55
N PHE A 415 -6.04 3.89 -24.30
CA PHE A 415 -5.40 4.42 -23.11
C PHE A 415 -4.03 5.01 -23.42
N ASP A 416 -3.81 6.27 -23.05
CA ASP A 416 -2.52 6.93 -23.20
C ASP A 416 -1.72 6.83 -21.90
N VAL A 417 -0.51 6.27 -21.97
CA VAL A 417 0.37 6.08 -20.81
C VAL A 417 1.80 6.52 -21.10
N GLU A 418 2.44 7.09 -20.08
CA GLU A 418 3.87 7.35 -20.07
C GLU A 418 4.62 6.12 -19.55
N ILE A 419 5.37 5.47 -20.42
CA ILE A 419 6.04 4.19 -20.15
C ILE A 419 7.55 4.29 -20.41
N ASN A 420 8.34 3.56 -19.62
CA ASN A 420 9.79 3.44 -19.79
C ASN A 420 10.12 2.23 -20.69
N ASP A 421 11.30 2.22 -21.33
CA ASP A 421 11.65 1.18 -22.32
C ASP A 421 11.66 -0.25 -21.75
N LEU A 422 11.91 -0.41 -20.44
CA LEU A 422 11.94 -1.72 -19.76
C LEU A 422 10.59 -2.16 -19.19
N ALA A 423 9.50 -1.46 -19.52
CA ALA A 423 8.23 -1.72 -18.90
C ALA A 423 7.55 -2.99 -19.40
N THR A 424 6.79 -3.62 -18.50
CA THR A 424 5.96 -4.78 -18.78
C THR A 424 4.49 -4.41 -18.69
N ILE A 425 3.70 -4.84 -19.66
CA ILE A 425 2.24 -4.68 -19.65
C ILE A 425 1.62 -6.06 -19.47
N ALA A 426 0.92 -6.27 -18.35
CA ALA A 426 0.17 -7.48 -18.06
C ALA A 426 -1.33 -7.21 -18.26
N ILE A 427 -1.99 -8.01 -19.08
CA ILE A 427 -3.42 -7.90 -19.36
C ILE A 427 -4.11 -9.12 -18.76
N ARG A 428 -5.09 -8.90 -17.89
CA ARG A 428 -5.85 -9.95 -17.20
C ARG A 428 -7.33 -9.81 -17.53
N VAL A 429 -7.99 -10.90 -17.92
CA VAL A 429 -9.40 -10.89 -18.30
C VAL A 429 -10.22 -11.59 -17.21
N PHE A 430 -11.35 -11.00 -16.84
CA PHE A 430 -12.24 -11.47 -15.78
C PHE A 430 -13.69 -11.50 -16.24
N ASP A 431 -14.50 -12.39 -15.66
CA ASP A 431 -15.96 -12.43 -15.81
C ASP A 431 -16.67 -11.71 -14.66
N ARG A 432 -17.45 -10.68 -15.00
CA ARG A 432 -18.24 -9.93 -14.02
C ARG A 432 -19.30 -10.79 -13.31
N LYS A 433 -19.96 -11.71 -14.01
CA LYS A 433 -21.04 -12.53 -13.43
C LYS A 433 -20.53 -13.43 -12.31
N CYS A 434 -19.38 -14.06 -12.52
CA CYS A 434 -18.71 -14.81 -11.46
C CYS A 434 -18.36 -13.93 -10.25
N ILE A 435 -17.87 -12.70 -10.47
CA ILE A 435 -17.55 -11.77 -9.36
C ILE A 435 -18.79 -11.40 -8.55
N ASP A 436 -19.94 -11.21 -9.18
CA ASP A 436 -21.18 -10.82 -8.49
C ASP A 436 -21.79 -11.98 -7.71
N ARG A 437 -21.45 -13.22 -8.05
CA ARG A 437 -21.88 -14.45 -7.36
C ARG A 437 -20.83 -15.05 -6.43
N ASP A 438 -19.72 -14.35 -6.20
CA ASP A 438 -18.60 -14.80 -5.38
C ASP A 438 -17.94 -16.10 -5.90
N TRP A 439 -17.92 -16.31 -7.21
CA TRP A 439 -17.25 -17.43 -7.88
C TRP A 439 -15.88 -17.02 -8.45
N PRO A 440 -14.99 -17.99 -8.73
CA PRO A 440 -13.75 -17.73 -9.45
C PRO A 440 -14.05 -17.06 -10.79
N ALA A 441 -13.54 -15.84 -10.97
CA ALA A 441 -13.87 -15.00 -12.12
C ALA A 441 -12.74 -14.83 -13.13
N PHE A 442 -11.57 -15.39 -12.83
CA PHE A 442 -10.39 -15.23 -13.67
C PHE A 442 -10.50 -16.10 -14.94
N ILE A 443 -10.45 -15.46 -16.11
CA ILE A 443 -10.51 -16.16 -17.41
C ILE A 443 -9.10 -16.49 -17.90
N GLY A 444 -8.17 -15.52 -17.84
CA GLY A 444 -6.79 -15.73 -18.24
C GLY A 444 -5.99 -14.42 -18.30
N PHE A 445 -4.68 -14.53 -18.56
CA PHE A 445 -3.80 -13.37 -18.68
C PHE A 445 -2.78 -13.49 -19.80
N THR A 446 -2.21 -12.37 -20.21
CA THR A 446 -1.07 -12.29 -21.12
C THR A 446 -0.13 -11.15 -20.71
N THR A 447 1.13 -11.24 -21.08
CA THR A 447 2.16 -10.25 -20.76
C THR A 447 2.92 -9.85 -22.02
N ILE A 448 3.08 -8.53 -22.23
CA ILE A 448 3.80 -7.98 -23.39
C ILE A 448 4.89 -7.01 -22.94
N HIS A 449 5.98 -6.98 -23.71
CA HIS A 449 7.05 -5.98 -23.61
C HIS A 449 6.90 -5.01 -24.78
N PRO A 450 6.36 -3.79 -24.56
CA PRO A 450 5.91 -2.93 -25.65
C PRO A 450 7.01 -2.60 -26.66
N PHE A 451 8.21 -2.27 -26.17
CA PHE A 451 9.31 -1.83 -27.02
C PHE A 451 10.00 -2.98 -27.75
N THR A 452 9.99 -4.19 -27.19
CA THR A 452 10.45 -5.41 -27.89
C THR A 452 9.52 -5.75 -29.03
N VAL A 453 8.21 -5.65 -28.80
CA VAL A 453 7.20 -5.87 -29.84
C VAL A 453 7.34 -4.83 -30.95
N MET A 454 7.42 -3.55 -30.59
CA MET A 454 7.54 -2.48 -31.57
C MET A 454 8.86 -2.51 -32.37
N SER A 455 9.97 -2.93 -31.76
CA SER A 455 11.25 -3.05 -32.46
C SER A 455 11.26 -4.19 -33.48
N ASN A 456 10.65 -5.33 -33.14
CA ASN A 456 10.61 -6.49 -34.06
C ASN A 456 9.77 -6.22 -35.30
N THR A 457 8.64 -5.52 -35.16
CA THR A 457 7.77 -5.18 -36.30
C THR A 457 8.39 -4.15 -37.25
N GLN A 458 9.29 -3.27 -36.76
CA GLN A 458 10.05 -2.35 -37.61
C GLN A 458 11.10 -3.05 -38.48
N VAL A 459 11.55 -4.26 -38.13
CA VAL A 459 12.51 -5.03 -38.92
C VAL A 459 11.81 -5.81 -40.05
N GLU A 460 10.56 -6.26 -39.84
CA GLU A 460 9.78 -6.97 -40.87
C GLU A 460 9.10 -6.04 -41.90
N SER A 461 8.90 -4.76 -41.58
CA SER A 461 8.21 -3.78 -42.44
C SER A 461 9.14 -2.95 -43.34
N ALA A 462 10.44 -3.29 -43.39
CA ALA A 462 11.44 -2.54 -44.15
C ALA A 462 11.31 -2.66 -45.69
N GLU A 463 10.38 -3.46 -46.22
CA GLU A 463 10.20 -3.62 -47.68
C GLU A 463 8.97 -2.94 -48.30
N ASP A 464 7.95 -2.50 -47.56
CA ASP A 464 6.90 -1.63 -48.12
C ASP A 464 5.91 -1.16 -47.04
N SER A 465 6.11 0.04 -46.49
CA SER A 465 5.08 1.01 -46.05
C SER A 465 5.67 2.07 -45.12
N THR A 466 5.11 3.28 -45.18
CA THR A 466 5.41 4.40 -44.28
C THR A 466 5.40 3.98 -42.80
N PRO A 467 6.31 4.47 -41.95
CA PRO A 467 6.40 4.05 -40.55
C PRO A 467 5.27 4.69 -39.73
N SER A 468 4.05 4.18 -39.86
CA SER A 468 3.06 4.38 -38.81
C SER A 468 3.61 3.67 -37.59
N GLY A 469 3.95 4.41 -36.53
CA GLY A 469 4.46 3.86 -35.26
C GLY A 469 3.41 3.06 -34.47
N GLU A 470 2.50 2.38 -35.19
CA GLU A 470 1.38 1.59 -34.73
C GLU A 470 1.64 0.11 -35.04
N VAL A 471 1.54 -0.75 -34.02
CA VAL A 471 1.69 -2.20 -34.12
C VAL A 471 0.41 -2.86 -33.66
N LYS A 472 -0.20 -3.66 -34.53
CA LYS A 472 -1.39 -4.47 -34.24
C LYS A 472 -0.97 -5.89 -33.89
N LEU A 473 -1.33 -6.33 -32.69
CA LEU A 473 -1.12 -7.69 -32.21
C LEU A 473 -2.47 -8.38 -32.16
N GLU A 474 -2.68 -9.35 -33.05
CA GLU A 474 -3.93 -10.10 -33.12
C GLU A 474 -3.80 -11.49 -32.49
N ASN A 475 -4.89 -11.97 -31.91
CA ASN A 475 -5.05 -13.34 -31.41
C ASN A 475 -3.95 -13.80 -30.43
N ILE A 476 -3.55 -12.96 -29.48
CA ILE A 476 -2.61 -13.35 -28.42
C ILE A 476 -3.31 -14.35 -27.48
N PRO A 477 -2.77 -15.56 -27.27
CA PRO A 477 -3.38 -16.55 -26.39
C PRO A 477 -3.34 -16.10 -24.92
N LEU A 478 -4.39 -16.43 -24.18
CA LEU A 478 -4.41 -16.24 -22.73
C LEU A 478 -3.86 -17.48 -22.02
N VAL A 479 -3.16 -17.24 -20.92
CA VAL A 479 -2.63 -18.26 -20.01
C VAL A 479 -3.54 -18.36 -18.80
N ARG A 480 -3.85 -19.60 -18.39
CA ARG A 480 -4.58 -19.91 -17.15
C ARG A 480 -4.00 -21.19 -16.55
N ASP A 481 -3.73 -21.18 -15.25
CA ASP A 481 -3.24 -22.34 -14.49
C ASP A 481 -2.02 -23.03 -15.15
N ASP A 482 -1.05 -22.22 -15.63
CA ASP A 482 0.16 -22.63 -16.36
C ASP A 482 -0.08 -23.36 -17.71
N THR A 483 -1.31 -23.34 -18.20
CA THR A 483 -1.69 -23.84 -19.53
C THR A 483 -2.08 -22.69 -20.46
N THR A 484 -1.46 -22.64 -21.64
CA THR A 484 -1.88 -21.75 -22.74
C THR A 484 -3.13 -22.34 -23.39
N THR A 485 -4.27 -21.65 -23.25
CA THR A 485 -5.49 -22.01 -23.97
C THR A 485 -5.44 -21.39 -25.35
N SER A 486 -5.30 -22.20 -26.40
CA SER A 486 -5.30 -21.74 -27.81
C SER A 486 -6.61 -21.06 -28.21
N ASP A 487 -7.70 -21.45 -27.56
CA ASP A 487 -9.06 -21.10 -28.00
C ASP A 487 -9.51 -19.74 -27.44
N THR A 488 -8.82 -19.23 -26.41
CA THR A 488 -9.11 -17.91 -25.83
C THR A 488 -8.00 -16.94 -26.18
N THR A 489 -8.35 -15.88 -26.91
CA THR A 489 -7.36 -14.91 -27.39
C THR A 489 -7.79 -13.47 -27.18
N ILE A 490 -6.81 -12.57 -27.15
CA ILE A 490 -7.02 -11.13 -27.06
C ILE A 490 -6.22 -10.41 -28.15
N SER A 491 -6.80 -9.35 -28.70
CA SER A 491 -6.15 -8.51 -29.72
C SER A 491 -5.93 -7.10 -29.18
N LEU A 492 -4.77 -6.53 -29.46
CA LEU A 492 -4.37 -5.22 -28.96
C LEU A 492 -3.57 -4.43 -30.00
N THR A 493 -3.54 -3.11 -29.84
CA THR A 493 -2.81 -2.20 -30.72
C THR A 493 -1.96 -1.27 -29.87
N LEU A 494 -0.70 -1.08 -30.26
CA LEU A 494 0.24 -0.18 -29.59
C LEU A 494 0.63 0.92 -30.57
N SER A 495 0.55 2.19 -30.18
CA SER A 495 0.95 3.32 -31.02
C SER A 495 1.79 4.33 -30.26
N LEU A 496 2.90 4.77 -30.86
CA LEU A 496 3.71 5.89 -30.36
C LEU A 496 3.12 7.26 -30.75
N ASP A 497 2.18 7.28 -31.69
CA ASP A 497 1.49 8.50 -32.06
C ASP A 497 0.36 8.79 -31.08
N THR A 498 0.55 9.86 -30.31
CA THR A 498 -0.44 10.39 -29.36
C THR A 498 -0.93 11.78 -29.74
N SER A 499 -0.68 12.19 -30.99
CA SER A 499 -1.04 13.51 -31.51
C SER A 499 -2.56 13.69 -31.62
N GLU A 500 -3.27 12.65 -32.05
CA GLU A 500 -4.73 12.63 -32.11
C GLU A 500 -5.33 12.35 -30.73
N GLU A 501 -6.45 13.01 -30.38
CA GLU A 501 -7.16 12.69 -29.12
C GLU A 501 -7.70 11.26 -29.19
N PRO A 502 -7.65 10.47 -28.09
CA PRO A 502 -8.17 9.11 -28.09
C PRO A 502 -9.67 9.15 -28.40
N THR A 503 -10.07 8.54 -29.51
CA THR A 503 -11.46 8.40 -29.89
C THR A 503 -12.08 7.29 -29.05
N LEU A 504 -12.90 7.65 -28.08
CA LEU A 504 -13.84 6.68 -27.52
C LEU A 504 -14.91 6.43 -28.57
N LEU A 505 -15.08 5.20 -29.03
CA LEU A 505 -16.17 4.82 -29.95
C LEU A 505 -17.56 5.19 -29.38
N PHE A 506 -17.68 5.22 -28.06
CA PHE A 506 -18.85 5.71 -27.35
C PHE A 506 -18.68 7.15 -26.87
N VAL A 507 -18.51 8.10 -27.78
CA VAL A 507 -19.01 9.45 -27.53
C VAL A 507 -20.54 9.34 -27.62
N PRO A 508 -21.34 9.73 -26.61
CA PRO A 508 -22.78 9.79 -26.82
C PRO A 508 -23.03 10.66 -28.06
N PRO A 509 -23.77 10.14 -29.07
CA PRO A 509 -24.08 10.91 -30.26
C PRO A 509 -24.72 12.20 -29.79
N HIS A 510 -24.24 13.32 -30.33
CA HIS A 510 -24.58 14.68 -29.95
C HIS A 510 -26.02 14.88 -29.44
N ALA A 511 -26.27 14.85 -28.12
CA ALA A 511 -27.57 15.26 -27.56
C ALA A 511 -27.65 15.44 -26.02
N GLY A 512 -26.56 15.73 -25.30
CA GLY A 512 -26.64 15.93 -23.84
C GLY A 512 -25.70 17.00 -23.30
N HIS A 513 -26.24 18.01 -22.63
CA HIS A 513 -25.45 18.88 -21.76
C HIS A 513 -24.67 18.04 -20.75
N ALA A 514 -23.42 18.42 -20.44
CA ALA A 514 -22.66 17.77 -19.37
C ALA A 514 -23.50 17.76 -18.09
N ARG A 515 -23.77 16.57 -17.54
CA ARG A 515 -24.62 16.40 -16.35
C ARG A 515 -24.09 17.22 -15.17
N GLU A 516 -22.77 17.32 -15.09
CA GLU A 516 -22.08 18.10 -14.09
C GLU A 516 -20.80 18.69 -14.68
N THR A 517 -20.52 19.95 -14.40
CA THR A 517 -19.24 20.59 -14.72
C THR A 517 -18.57 20.99 -13.42
N ARG A 518 -17.40 20.41 -13.15
CA ARG A 518 -16.61 20.71 -11.96
C ARG A 518 -15.39 21.54 -12.34
N VAL A 519 -15.25 22.71 -11.74
CA VAL A 519 -14.09 23.59 -11.96
C VAL A 519 -13.23 23.60 -10.69
N GLU A 520 -12.01 23.12 -10.79
CA GLU A 520 -11.00 23.20 -9.73
C GLU A 520 -9.93 24.21 -10.12
N ARG A 521 -9.80 25.29 -9.35
CA ARG A 521 -8.76 26.31 -9.53
C ARG A 521 -7.72 26.17 -8.43
N ARG A 522 -6.46 25.99 -8.82
CA ARG A 522 -5.31 26.04 -7.91
C ARG A 522 -4.42 27.18 -8.35
N VAL A 523 -4.21 28.13 -7.46
CA VAL A 523 -3.35 29.29 -7.70
C VAL A 523 -2.21 29.23 -6.70
N ALA A 524 -0.98 29.05 -7.19
CA ALA A 524 0.22 29.18 -6.40
C ALA A 524 0.91 30.46 -6.85
N LEU A 525 0.67 31.56 -6.13
CA LEU A 525 1.16 32.88 -6.49
C LEU A 525 2.00 33.41 -5.33
N VAL A 526 3.23 33.77 -5.63
CA VAL A 526 4.13 34.43 -4.70
C VAL A 526 4.36 35.84 -5.25
N LYS A 527 4.04 36.85 -4.45
CA LYS A 527 4.23 38.26 -4.80
C LYS A 527 5.47 38.76 -4.06
N PHE A 528 6.50 39.13 -4.81
CA PHE A 528 7.67 39.83 -4.27
C PHE A 528 7.74 41.22 -4.92
N GLY A 529 7.41 42.27 -4.16
CA GLY A 529 7.31 43.64 -4.66
C GLY A 529 6.27 43.79 -5.78
N ASN A 530 6.67 44.40 -6.91
CA ASN A 530 5.83 44.57 -8.11
C ASN A 530 5.81 43.34 -9.04
N LYS A 531 6.65 42.32 -8.78
CA LYS A 531 6.71 41.10 -9.59
C LYS A 531 5.80 40.02 -9.01
N LYS A 532 4.92 39.48 -9.85
CA LYS A 532 4.08 38.31 -9.55
C LYS A 532 4.71 37.08 -10.20
N THR A 533 5.21 36.16 -9.40
CA THR A 533 5.78 34.89 -9.87
C THR A 533 4.92 33.74 -9.37
N GLY A 534 4.52 32.84 -10.25
CA GLY A 534 3.66 31.73 -9.85
C GLY A 534 2.98 31.03 -11.02
N ARG A 535 2.18 30.01 -10.69
CA ARG A 535 1.43 29.22 -11.66
C ARG A 535 -0.04 29.15 -11.27
N LYS A 536 -0.92 29.39 -12.23
CA LYS A 536 -2.35 29.07 -12.12
C LYS A 536 -2.61 27.78 -12.87
N LYS A 537 -3.24 26.81 -12.20
CA LYS A 537 -3.77 25.60 -12.81
C LYS A 537 -5.28 25.61 -12.65
N GLU A 538 -5.99 25.68 -13.77
CA GLU A 538 -7.44 25.57 -13.85
C GLU A 538 -7.80 24.23 -14.48
N THR A 539 -8.59 23.43 -13.78
CA THR A 539 -8.98 22.09 -14.18
C THR A 539 -10.50 22.08 -14.32
N VAL A 540 -11.00 22.03 -15.55
CA VAL A 540 -12.44 21.96 -15.84
C VAL A 540 -12.75 20.52 -16.21
N THR A 541 -13.57 19.84 -15.41
CA THR A 541 -14.01 18.47 -15.64
C THR A 541 -15.49 18.47 -16.00
N HIS A 542 -15.80 18.14 -17.25
CA HIS A 542 -17.17 17.86 -17.69
C HIS A 542 -17.46 16.37 -17.50
N ILE A 543 -18.56 16.05 -16.84
CA ILE A 543 -19.01 14.68 -16.58
C ILE A 543 -20.17 14.39 -17.53
N TYR A 544 -19.98 13.39 -18.40
CA TYR A 544 -20.99 12.90 -19.33
C TYR A 544 -21.47 11.54 -18.85
N GLN A 545 -22.79 11.33 -18.80
CA GLN A 545 -23.35 10.01 -18.55
C GLN A 545 -23.50 9.29 -19.89
N MET A 546 -23.04 8.05 -19.97
CA MET A 546 -23.25 7.23 -21.15
C MET A 546 -24.68 6.69 -21.10
N SER A 547 -25.45 6.96 -22.15
CA SER A 547 -26.80 6.40 -22.31
C SER A 547 -26.68 4.90 -22.55
N ASN A 548 -27.60 4.12 -21.96
CA ASN A 548 -27.81 2.75 -22.39
C ASN A 548 -28.34 2.83 -23.83
N LEU A 549 -27.60 2.31 -24.79
CA LEU A 549 -28.22 1.92 -26.05
C LEU A 549 -29.11 0.73 -25.73
N VAL A 550 -30.41 0.89 -26.01
CA VAL A 550 -31.41 -0.18 -26.06
C VAL A 550 -31.21 -0.95 -27.36
#